data_AF-A0A6U0TWB1-F1
#
_entry.id   AF-A0A6U0TWB1-F1
#
_cell.length_a   1.000
_cell.length_b   1.000
_cell.length_c   1.000
_cell.angle_alpha   90.00
_cell.angle_beta   90.00
_cell.angle_gamma   90.00
#
_symmetry.space_group_name_H-M   'P 1'
#
loop_
_entity.id
_entity.type
_entity.pdbx_description
1 polymer ?
#
loop_
_entity_poly.entity_id
_entity_poly.type
_entity_poly.pdbx_seq_one_letter_code
_entity_poly.pdbx_strand_id
1 'polypeptide(L)'
;EDFPLERTSRFIPDGDATQVAARICECLRQRSVQATYNSQKAKAKCIAMENVKFRIQLFASENGGLMVEVQRRRGDGFAFMRECRAVLSAAEGGGEIEDEPAGLGRVANLECIKDVIKSYQPDIIRELERVDTMLADPNEDSTLHALGHLRDMTDPVKSSADIIEIVSRRVFDRSFDTCRHLLIILDSGARDTIQKSDEGNNLAIYRHQLVLNVMANAFSVLQKLDELSEICKEERIRDSVISILLDQVRVGRLYPHISVFAIQCISSLASNSDIHKLLLEKNVLSYLKEAVDFGSETHDKLGKVAANTLLQCSC
;
A
#
# COMPACT_ATOMS: atom_id res chain seq x y z
N GLU A 1 -38.03 -21.93 -3.84
CA GLU A 1 -36.98 -21.75 -4.86
C GLU A 1 -35.75 -21.25 -4.14
N ASP A 2 -34.68 -22.05 -4.12
CA ASP A 2 -33.42 -21.67 -3.47
C ASP A 2 -32.65 -20.74 -4.40
N PHE A 3 -32.67 -19.44 -4.08
CA PHE A 3 -31.75 -18.49 -4.69
C PHE A 3 -30.38 -18.68 -4.03
N PRO A 4 -29.36 -19.20 -4.75
CA PRO A 4 -28.05 -19.38 -4.17
C PRO A 4 -27.51 -18.03 -3.72
N LEU A 5 -27.02 -17.96 -2.48
CA LEU A 5 -26.37 -16.77 -1.96
C LEU A 5 -25.22 -16.36 -2.88
N GLU A 6 -25.11 -15.05 -3.15
CA GLU A 6 -24.01 -14.53 -3.95
C GLU A 6 -22.68 -14.91 -3.30
N ARG A 7 -21.64 -15.14 -4.11
CA ARG A 7 -20.30 -15.53 -3.62
C ARG A 7 -19.71 -14.54 -2.60
N THR A 8 -20.20 -13.31 -2.63
CA THR A 8 -19.90 -12.14 -1.79
C THR A 8 -20.72 -12.06 -0.49
N SER A 9 -21.51 -13.09 -0.17
CA SER A 9 -22.34 -13.14 1.03
C SER A 9 -22.23 -14.48 1.75
N ARG A 10 -22.41 -14.47 3.08
CA ARG A 10 -22.50 -15.67 3.92
C ARG A 10 -23.53 -15.50 5.03
N PHE A 11 -24.32 -16.55 5.21
CA PHE A 11 -25.24 -16.68 6.33
C PHE A 11 -24.56 -17.42 7.50
N ILE A 12 -24.68 -16.86 8.70
CA ILE A 12 -24.08 -17.37 9.94
C ILE A 12 -25.24 -17.67 10.91
N PRO A 13 -25.67 -18.95 11.02
CA PRO A 13 -26.91 -19.31 11.73
C PRO A 13 -26.86 -18.99 13.23
N ASP A 14 -25.73 -19.24 13.89
CA ASP A 14 -25.58 -19.10 15.35
C ASP A 14 -24.60 -17.97 15.75
N GLY A 15 -24.40 -16.99 14.86
CA GLY A 15 -23.44 -15.92 15.08
C GLY A 15 -24.00 -14.80 15.95
N ASP A 16 -23.36 -14.53 17.09
CA ASP A 16 -23.55 -13.25 17.79
C ASP A 16 -22.93 -12.10 16.97
N ALA A 17 -23.65 -10.98 16.87
CA ALA A 17 -23.25 -9.84 16.04
C ALA A 17 -21.93 -9.22 16.52
N THR A 18 -21.71 -9.19 17.83
CA THR A 18 -20.48 -8.67 18.43
C THR A 18 -19.32 -9.59 18.11
N GLN A 19 -19.49 -10.90 18.25
CA GLN A 19 -18.46 -11.89 17.93
C GLN A 19 -18.11 -11.94 16.44
N VAL A 20 -19.11 -11.87 15.55
CA VAL A 20 -18.87 -11.81 14.09
C VAL A 20 -18.16 -10.51 13.73
N ALA A 21 -18.61 -9.36 14.25
CA ALA A 21 -17.96 -8.08 14.01
C ALA A 21 -16.51 -8.05 14.52
N ALA A 22 -16.24 -8.59 15.71
CA ALA A 22 -14.90 -8.66 16.27
C ALA A 22 -13.93 -9.48 15.39
N ARG A 23 -14.38 -10.64 14.89
CA ARG A 23 -13.59 -11.47 13.96
C ARG A 23 -13.29 -10.76 12.65
N ILE A 24 -14.28 -10.05 12.09
CA ILE A 24 -14.09 -9.26 10.88
C ILE A 24 -13.11 -8.10 11.14
N CYS A 25 -13.24 -7.38 12.25
CA CYS A 25 -12.34 -6.30 12.62
C CYS A 25 -10.88 -6.79 12.75
N GLU A 26 -10.68 -7.92 13.42
CA GLU A 26 -9.35 -8.52 13.57
C GLU A 26 -8.76 -8.94 12.22
N CYS A 27 -9.57 -9.54 11.33
CA CYS A 27 -9.16 -9.86 9.97
C CYS A 27 -8.73 -8.61 9.19
N LEU A 28 -9.51 -7.52 9.25
CA LEU A 28 -9.15 -6.26 8.59
C LEU A 28 -7.84 -5.67 9.15
N ARG A 29 -7.66 -5.72 10.47
CA ARG A 29 -6.45 -5.25 11.17
C ARG A 29 -5.22 -6.03 10.70
N GLN A 30 -5.25 -7.36 10.77
CA GLN A 30 -4.17 -8.25 10.36
C GLN A 30 -3.79 -8.04 8.89
N ARG A 31 -4.80 -7.92 8.03
CA ARG A 31 -4.62 -7.69 6.59
C ARG A 31 -4.29 -6.24 6.24
N SER A 32 -4.19 -5.35 7.24
CA SER A 32 -3.81 -3.95 7.03
C SER A 32 -4.76 -3.24 6.07
N VAL A 33 -6.05 -3.47 6.26
CA VAL A 33 -7.12 -2.81 5.53
C VAL A 33 -7.54 -1.56 6.30
N GLN A 34 -7.53 -0.41 5.64
CA GLN A 34 -8.06 0.82 6.22
C GLN A 34 -9.57 0.69 6.33
N ALA A 35 -10.12 0.81 7.54
CA ALA A 35 -11.56 0.67 7.80
C ALA A 35 -12.13 1.88 8.54
N THR A 36 -13.36 2.26 8.17
CA THR A 36 -14.19 3.20 8.93
C THR A 36 -15.55 2.56 9.21
N TYR A 37 -15.99 2.64 10.46
CA TYR A 37 -17.15 1.91 10.96
C TYR A 37 -18.34 2.83 11.21
N ASN A 38 -19.52 2.36 10.85
CA ASN A 38 -20.81 2.97 11.19
C ASN A 38 -21.64 1.94 11.95
N SER A 39 -21.59 2.02 13.28
CA SER A 39 -22.28 1.08 14.18
C SER A 39 -23.80 1.16 14.06
N GLN A 40 -24.37 2.33 13.71
CA GLN A 40 -25.81 2.49 13.53
C GLN A 40 -26.34 1.74 12.30
N LYS A 41 -25.52 1.61 11.25
CA LYS A 41 -25.88 0.94 9.99
C LYS A 41 -25.24 -0.44 9.85
N ALA A 42 -24.59 -0.94 10.91
CA ALA A 42 -23.82 -2.18 10.91
C ALA A 42 -22.92 -2.34 9.67
N LYS A 43 -22.17 -1.26 9.35
CA LYS A 43 -21.49 -1.09 8.07
C LYS A 43 -20.05 -0.62 8.23
N ALA A 44 -19.14 -1.21 7.48
CA ALA A 44 -17.75 -0.75 7.36
C ALA A 44 -17.46 -0.30 5.92
N LYS A 45 -16.76 0.83 5.75
CA LYS A 45 -16.11 1.20 4.48
C LYS A 45 -14.64 0.81 4.57
N CYS A 46 -14.16 0.05 3.60
CA CYS A 46 -12.82 -0.54 3.61
C CYS A 46 -12.04 -0.12 2.37
N ILE A 47 -10.73 0.10 2.55
CA ILE A 47 -9.76 0.34 1.48
C ILE A 47 -8.58 -0.59 1.73
N ALA A 48 -8.31 -1.51 0.79
CA ALA A 48 -7.12 -2.36 0.82
C ALA A 48 -5.91 -1.64 0.17
N MET A 49 -4.70 -2.17 0.40
CA MET A 49 -3.43 -1.58 -0.05
C MET A 49 -3.39 -1.23 -1.54
N GLU A 50 -4.02 -2.06 -2.39
CA GLU A 50 -4.09 -1.86 -3.86
C GLU A 50 -5.22 -0.88 -4.28
N ASN A 51 -5.70 -0.05 -3.34
CA ASN A 51 -6.82 0.88 -3.48
C ASN A 51 -8.12 0.20 -3.95
N VAL A 52 -8.30 -1.06 -3.54
CA VAL A 52 -9.58 -1.75 -3.67
C VAL A 52 -10.50 -1.25 -2.58
N LYS A 53 -11.59 -0.61 -2.99
CA LYS A 53 -12.60 -0.09 -2.08
C LYS A 53 -13.77 -1.05 -2.03
N PHE A 54 -14.15 -1.44 -0.83
CA PHE A 54 -15.28 -2.31 -0.62
C PHE A 54 -16.04 -1.91 0.65
N ARG A 55 -17.21 -2.51 0.84
CA ARG A 55 -18.03 -2.32 2.03
C ARG A 55 -18.42 -3.65 2.59
N ILE A 56 -18.48 -3.71 3.92
CA ILE A 56 -19.00 -4.85 4.65
C ILE A 56 -20.28 -4.39 5.33
N GLN A 57 -21.33 -5.20 5.25
CA GLN A 57 -22.59 -4.92 5.91
C GLN A 57 -23.12 -6.19 6.59
N LEU A 58 -23.59 -6.04 7.82
CA LEU A 58 -24.24 -7.09 8.59
C LEU A 58 -25.75 -6.88 8.57
N PHE A 59 -26.51 -7.94 8.37
CA PHE A 59 -27.97 -7.94 8.44
C PHE A 59 -28.44 -9.01 9.41
N ALA A 60 -29.47 -8.70 10.20
CA ALA A 60 -30.20 -9.72 10.94
C ALA A 60 -31.06 -10.53 9.98
N SER A 61 -31.08 -11.86 10.15
CA SER A 61 -31.93 -12.76 9.38
C SER A 61 -33.23 -13.04 10.13
N GLU A 62 -34.34 -13.16 9.39
CA GLU A 62 -35.65 -13.54 9.95
C GLU A 62 -35.64 -14.93 10.59
N ASN A 63 -34.79 -15.84 10.10
CA ASN A 63 -34.66 -17.21 10.60
C ASN A 63 -33.74 -17.32 11.83
N GLY A 64 -33.37 -16.20 12.45
CA GLY A 64 -32.25 -16.15 13.38
C GLY A 64 -30.90 -16.12 12.64
N GLY A 65 -29.86 -15.65 13.32
CA GLY A 65 -28.52 -15.53 12.74
C GLY A 65 -28.27 -14.23 11.97
N LEU A 66 -27.12 -14.19 11.28
CA LEU A 66 -26.59 -13.00 10.62
C LEU A 66 -26.22 -13.28 9.17
N MET A 67 -26.53 -12.33 8.29
CA MET A 67 -25.99 -12.29 6.94
C MET A 67 -24.83 -11.29 6.89
N VAL A 68 -23.68 -11.73 6.39
CA VAL A 68 -22.53 -10.86 6.12
C VAL A 68 -22.41 -10.69 4.61
N GLU A 69 -22.42 -9.45 4.16
CA GLU A 69 -22.28 -9.10 2.75
C GLU A 69 -21.06 -8.22 2.52
N VAL A 70 -20.27 -8.55 1.50
CA VAL A 70 -19.08 -7.80 1.10
C VAL A 70 -19.24 -7.30 -0.33
N GLN A 71 -19.33 -5.99 -0.52
CA GLN A 71 -19.61 -5.38 -1.83
C GLN A 71 -18.42 -4.57 -2.35
N ARG A 72 -17.93 -4.89 -3.55
CA ARG A 72 -16.93 -4.08 -4.25
C ARG A 72 -17.51 -2.72 -4.62
N ARG A 73 -16.73 -1.66 -4.42
CA ARG A 73 -17.06 -0.29 -4.83
C ARG A 73 -16.10 0.24 -5.89
N ARG A 74 -14.82 -0.11 -5.82
CA ARG A 74 -13.79 0.24 -6.81
C ARG A 74 -12.60 -0.73 -6.72
N GLY A 75 -11.83 -0.84 -7.79
CA GLY A 75 -10.55 -1.55 -7.83
C GLY A 75 -10.64 -2.92 -8.51
N ASP A 76 -9.49 -3.60 -8.55
CA ASP A 76 -9.34 -4.89 -9.22
C ASP A 76 -10.25 -5.99 -8.62
N GLY A 77 -10.75 -6.87 -9.49
CA GLY A 77 -11.68 -7.94 -9.11
C GLY A 77 -11.00 -9.08 -8.36
N PHE A 78 -9.76 -9.43 -8.71
CA PHE A 78 -9.03 -10.50 -8.04
C PHE A 78 -8.61 -10.09 -6.64
N ALA A 79 -8.04 -8.90 -6.52
CA ALA A 79 -7.71 -8.29 -5.23
C ALA A 79 -8.95 -8.14 -4.35
N PHE A 80 -10.08 -7.67 -4.89
CA PHE A 80 -11.35 -7.66 -4.16
C PHE A 80 -11.77 -9.05 -3.68
N MET A 81 -11.72 -10.06 -4.54
CA MET A 81 -12.15 -11.40 -4.17
C MET A 81 -11.25 -12.04 -3.11
N ARG A 82 -9.95 -11.71 -3.08
CA ARG A 82 -9.02 -12.11 -2.02
C ARG A 82 -9.47 -11.53 -0.68
N GLU A 83 -9.72 -10.22 -0.61
CA GLU A 83 -10.21 -9.57 0.61
C GLU A 83 -11.61 -10.08 1.02
N CYS A 84 -12.52 -10.24 0.05
CA CYS A 84 -13.87 -10.75 0.27
C CYS A 84 -13.86 -12.14 0.91
N ARG A 85 -13.05 -13.07 0.39
CA ARG A 85 -12.93 -14.42 0.95
C ARG A 85 -12.37 -14.38 2.37
N ALA A 86 -11.32 -13.60 2.60
CA ALA A 86 -10.72 -13.50 3.92
C ALA A 86 -11.71 -12.95 4.97
N VAL A 87 -12.49 -11.92 4.61
CA VAL A 87 -13.54 -11.36 5.48
C VAL A 87 -14.64 -12.38 5.76
N LEU A 88 -15.14 -13.08 4.73
CA LEU A 88 -16.22 -14.05 4.89
C LEU A 88 -15.79 -15.28 5.71
N SER A 89 -14.57 -15.78 5.52
CA SER A 89 -14.02 -16.88 6.35
C SER A 89 -13.83 -16.45 7.80
N ALA A 90 -13.28 -15.25 8.03
CA ALA A 90 -13.17 -14.71 9.39
C ALA A 90 -14.55 -14.59 10.06
N ALA A 91 -15.56 -14.15 9.32
CA ALA A 91 -16.92 -14.06 9.83
C ALA A 91 -17.49 -15.42 10.24
N GLU A 92 -17.23 -16.48 9.47
CA GLU A 92 -17.60 -17.87 9.79
C GLU A 92 -16.80 -18.44 10.98
N GLY A 93 -15.67 -17.83 11.35
CA GLY A 93 -14.76 -18.33 12.38
C GLY A 93 -13.65 -19.23 11.84
N GLY A 94 -13.47 -19.26 10.52
CA GLY A 94 -12.30 -19.84 9.89
C GLY A 94 -11.04 -19.05 10.22
N GLY A 95 -9.89 -19.74 10.24
CA GLY A 95 -8.57 -19.12 10.39
C GLY A 95 -8.15 -18.31 9.15
N GLU A 96 -6.93 -17.77 9.20
CA GLU A 96 -6.34 -17.02 8.08
C GLU A 96 -6.42 -17.84 6.78
N ILE A 97 -7.09 -17.30 5.76
CA ILE A 97 -6.97 -17.84 4.41
C ILE A 97 -5.60 -17.38 3.90
N GLU A 98 -4.71 -18.33 3.58
CA GLU A 98 -3.47 -18.01 2.88
C GLU A 98 -3.77 -17.19 1.62
N ASP A 99 -3.04 -16.09 1.43
CA ASP A 99 -3.29 -15.10 0.37
C ASP A 99 -3.11 -15.65 -1.04
N GLU A 100 -2.47 -16.82 -1.18
CA GLU A 100 -2.31 -17.51 -2.44
C GLU A 100 -3.16 -18.78 -2.50
N PRO A 101 -3.86 -19.06 -3.61
CA PRO A 101 -4.17 -20.44 -3.92
C PRO A 101 -2.82 -21.16 -4.06
N ALA A 102 -2.50 -22.01 -3.10
CA ALA A 102 -1.39 -22.95 -3.19
C ALA A 102 -1.44 -23.62 -4.58
N GLY A 103 -0.47 -23.32 -5.45
CA GLY A 103 -0.21 -24.13 -6.62
C GLY A 103 -0.81 -23.71 -7.97
N LEU A 104 -1.12 -22.44 -8.23
CA LEU A 104 -0.99 -21.99 -9.63
C LEU A 104 0.51 -21.89 -9.93
N GLY A 105 1.14 -23.03 -10.25
CA GLY A 105 2.57 -23.10 -10.58
C GLY A 105 2.97 -21.96 -11.52
N ARG A 106 4.20 -21.44 -11.37
CA ARG A 106 4.68 -20.31 -12.17
C ARG A 106 4.35 -20.58 -13.64
N VAL A 107 3.68 -19.64 -14.30
CA VAL A 107 3.39 -19.73 -15.75
C VAL A 107 4.68 -20.05 -16.51
N ALA A 108 5.81 -19.52 -16.04
CA ALA A 108 7.15 -19.83 -16.56
C ALA A 108 7.56 -21.31 -16.58
N ASN A 109 6.91 -22.14 -15.76
CA ASN A 109 7.14 -23.58 -15.70
C ASN A 109 6.27 -24.36 -16.70
N LEU A 110 5.31 -23.70 -17.37
CA LEU A 110 4.52 -24.33 -18.42
C LEU A 110 5.45 -24.73 -19.56
N GLU A 111 5.46 -26.02 -19.87
CA GLU A 111 6.35 -26.61 -20.87
C GLU A 111 6.23 -25.93 -22.24
N CYS A 112 5.00 -25.54 -22.60
CA CYS A 112 4.68 -24.93 -23.89
C CYS A 112 5.24 -23.51 -24.10
N ILE A 113 5.74 -22.84 -23.05
CA ILE A 113 6.28 -21.47 -23.16
C ILE A 113 7.77 -21.38 -22.83
N LYS A 114 8.43 -22.49 -22.47
CA LYS A 114 9.85 -22.51 -22.06
C LYS A 114 10.77 -21.87 -23.12
N ASP A 115 10.47 -22.04 -24.40
CA ASP A 115 11.31 -21.51 -25.49
C ASP A 115 11.00 -20.04 -25.82
N VAL A 116 9.81 -19.55 -25.48
CA VAL A 116 9.43 -18.12 -25.62
C VAL A 116 10.11 -17.28 -24.53
N ILE A 117 10.25 -17.83 -23.32
CA ILE A 117 10.86 -17.10 -22.19
C ILE A 117 12.36 -16.89 -22.41
N LYS A 118 13.05 -17.85 -23.04
CA LYS A 118 14.50 -17.74 -23.29
C LYS A 118 14.87 -16.61 -24.26
N SER A 119 13.95 -16.18 -25.12
CA SER A 119 14.23 -15.17 -26.15
C SER A 119 13.82 -13.75 -25.76
N TYR A 120 13.02 -13.58 -24.71
CA TYR A 120 12.57 -12.26 -24.26
C TYR A 120 13.59 -11.65 -23.30
N GLN A 121 14.30 -10.62 -23.78
CA GLN A 121 15.07 -9.70 -22.94
C GLN A 121 14.28 -8.40 -22.87
N PRO A 122 13.74 -8.00 -21.71
CA PRO A 122 13.03 -6.74 -21.59
C PRO A 122 13.99 -5.58 -21.86
N ASP A 123 13.65 -4.75 -22.83
CA ASP A 123 14.33 -3.47 -23.07
C ASP A 123 13.88 -2.47 -22.02
N ILE A 124 14.52 -2.53 -20.85
CA ILE A 124 14.17 -1.71 -19.70
C ILE A 124 14.29 -0.22 -19.98
N ILE A 125 15.21 0.18 -20.86
CA ILE A 125 15.40 1.59 -21.23
C ILE A 125 14.17 2.08 -21.99
N ARG A 126 13.71 1.31 -22.97
CA ARG A 126 12.49 1.63 -23.72
C ARG A 126 11.24 1.65 -22.84
N GLU A 127 11.12 0.75 -21.87
CA GLU A 127 10.00 0.78 -20.93
C GLU A 127 10.04 2.02 -20.01
N LEU A 128 11.22 2.46 -19.59
CA LEU A 128 11.39 3.70 -18.83
C LEU A 128 11.05 4.95 -19.66
N GLU A 129 11.42 4.99 -20.94
CA GLU A 129 11.02 6.07 -21.86
C GLU A 129 9.50 6.13 -22.05
N ARG A 130 8.85 4.96 -22.11
CA ARG A 130 7.38 4.87 -22.14
C ARG A 130 6.78 5.39 -20.84
N VAL A 131 7.33 5.02 -19.69
CA VAL A 131 6.89 5.55 -18.39
C VAL A 131 6.97 7.07 -18.37
N ASP A 132 8.07 7.66 -18.84
CA ASP A 132 8.22 9.13 -18.90
C ASP A 132 7.15 9.78 -19.78
N THR A 133 6.89 9.18 -20.95
CA THR A 133 5.83 9.65 -21.85
C THR A 133 4.46 9.63 -21.16
N MET A 134 4.16 8.57 -20.40
CA MET A 134 2.89 8.42 -19.69
C MET A 134 2.77 9.31 -18.45
N LEU A 135 3.88 9.62 -17.77
CA LEU A 135 3.91 10.58 -16.67
C LEU A 135 3.71 12.03 -17.14
N ALA A 136 4.15 12.34 -18.36
CA ALA A 136 3.96 13.65 -18.98
C ALA A 136 2.55 13.84 -19.59
N ASP A 137 1.81 12.74 -19.77
CA ASP A 137 0.45 12.77 -20.31
C ASP A 137 -0.52 13.45 -19.33
N PRO A 138 -1.33 14.44 -19.78
CA PRO A 138 -2.33 15.09 -18.93
C PRO A 138 -3.46 14.14 -18.47
N ASN A 139 -3.60 12.97 -19.09
CA ASN A 139 -4.59 11.96 -18.70
C ASN A 139 -4.20 11.27 -17.39
N GLU A 140 -5.05 11.43 -16.37
CA GLU A 140 -4.80 10.86 -15.04
C GLU A 140 -4.67 9.32 -15.04
N ASP A 141 -5.35 8.62 -15.95
CA ASP A 141 -5.24 7.15 -16.06
C ASP A 141 -3.87 6.75 -16.62
N SER A 142 -3.31 7.55 -17.53
CA SER A 142 -1.96 7.35 -18.09
C SER A 142 -0.91 7.51 -16.99
N THR A 143 -1.00 8.60 -16.21
CA THR A 143 -0.14 8.80 -15.03
C THR A 143 -0.30 7.67 -14.02
N LEU A 144 -1.53 7.25 -13.72
CA LEU A 144 -1.78 6.19 -12.75
C LEU A 144 -1.19 4.85 -13.20
N HIS A 145 -1.30 4.53 -14.48
CA HIS A 145 -0.69 3.35 -15.07
C HIS A 145 0.83 3.41 -15.00
N ALA A 146 1.44 4.56 -15.33
CA ALA A 146 2.88 4.75 -15.24
C ALA A 146 3.40 4.55 -13.80
N LEU A 147 2.72 5.11 -12.81
CA LEU A 147 3.05 4.93 -11.39
C LEU A 147 2.87 3.49 -10.93
N GLY A 148 1.80 2.82 -11.36
CA GLY A 148 1.58 1.40 -11.08
C GLY A 148 2.68 0.53 -11.68
N HIS A 149 3.12 0.86 -12.90
CA HIS A 149 4.20 0.15 -13.58
C HIS A 149 5.56 0.37 -12.89
N LEU A 150 5.91 1.61 -12.52
CA LEU A 150 7.10 1.91 -11.72
C LEU A 150 7.11 1.19 -10.38
N ARG A 151 5.95 1.13 -9.71
CA ARG A 151 5.81 0.39 -8.44
C ARG A 151 6.16 -1.08 -8.63
N ASP A 152 5.64 -1.71 -9.68
CA ASP A 152 5.90 -3.12 -9.94
C ASP A 152 7.36 -3.37 -10.37
N MET A 153 7.97 -2.46 -11.13
CA MET A 153 9.39 -2.53 -11.51
C MET A 153 10.37 -2.30 -10.35
N THR A 154 9.94 -1.62 -9.30
CA THR A 154 10.74 -1.41 -8.06
C THR A 154 10.45 -2.47 -6.99
N ASP A 155 9.45 -3.33 -7.17
CA ASP A 155 9.04 -4.32 -6.16
C ASP A 155 9.91 -5.60 -6.24
N PRO A 156 10.62 -5.98 -5.15
CA PRO A 156 11.50 -7.15 -5.10
C PRO A 156 10.79 -8.49 -5.23
N VAL A 157 9.47 -8.55 -5.06
CA VAL A 157 8.68 -9.77 -5.24
C VAL A 157 8.23 -9.91 -6.70
N LYS A 158 8.07 -8.80 -7.43
CA LYS A 158 7.47 -8.78 -8.78
C LYS A 158 8.48 -8.65 -9.91
N SER A 159 9.69 -8.16 -9.63
CA SER A 159 10.70 -7.87 -10.65
C SER A 159 12.02 -8.57 -10.37
N SER A 160 12.87 -8.70 -11.39
CA SER A 160 14.23 -9.23 -11.23
C SER A 160 15.15 -8.19 -10.59
N ALA A 161 16.22 -8.66 -9.93
CA ALA A 161 17.20 -7.79 -9.29
C ALA A 161 17.75 -6.74 -10.28
N ASP A 162 18.15 -7.14 -11.48
CA ASP A 162 18.69 -6.24 -12.50
C ASP A 162 17.74 -5.09 -12.86
N ILE A 163 16.45 -5.41 -13.06
CA ILE A 163 15.41 -4.40 -13.35
C ILE A 163 15.27 -3.45 -12.17
N ILE A 164 15.16 -4.00 -10.95
CA ILE A 164 14.94 -3.22 -9.74
C ILE A 164 16.08 -2.24 -9.50
N GLU A 165 17.34 -2.67 -9.68
CA GLU A 165 18.49 -1.80 -9.51
C GLU A 165 18.50 -0.65 -10.54
N ILE A 166 18.26 -0.95 -11.82
CA ILE A 166 18.23 0.07 -12.89
C ILE A 166 17.12 1.09 -12.62
N VAL A 167 15.91 0.62 -12.32
CA VAL A 167 14.76 1.50 -12.10
C VAL A 167 14.90 2.29 -10.79
N SER A 168 15.46 1.70 -9.72
CA SER A 168 15.66 2.40 -8.45
C SER A 168 16.63 3.58 -8.58
N ARG A 169 17.71 3.44 -9.35
CA ARG A 169 18.61 4.56 -9.68
C ARG A 169 17.90 5.63 -10.49
N ARG A 170 17.12 5.22 -11.51
CA ARG A 170 16.34 6.12 -12.37
C ARG A 170 15.34 6.99 -11.59
N VAL A 171 14.71 6.46 -10.54
CA VAL A 171 13.74 7.19 -9.72
C VAL A 171 14.33 8.48 -9.12
N PHE A 172 15.62 8.50 -8.81
CA PHE A 172 16.32 9.63 -8.18
C PHE A 172 17.30 10.35 -9.11
N ASP A 173 17.43 9.91 -10.36
CA ASP A 173 18.31 10.55 -11.32
C ASP A 173 17.65 11.79 -11.93
N ARG A 174 18.23 12.95 -11.64
CA ARG A 174 17.75 14.28 -12.04
C ARG A 174 17.85 14.56 -13.53
N SER A 175 18.67 13.79 -14.26
CA SER A 175 18.75 13.92 -15.71
C SER A 175 17.45 13.48 -16.41
N PHE A 176 16.54 12.87 -15.67
CA PHE A 176 15.31 12.30 -16.20
C PHE A 176 14.05 12.92 -15.63
N ASP A 177 13.04 12.99 -16.50
CA ASP A 177 11.73 13.52 -16.18
C ASP A 177 10.99 12.68 -15.13
N THR A 178 11.30 11.39 -15.01
CA THR A 178 10.72 10.49 -14.01
C THR A 178 10.83 11.10 -12.61
N CYS A 179 12.05 11.47 -12.19
CA CYS A 179 12.32 12.04 -10.88
C CYS A 179 11.53 13.33 -10.66
N ARG A 180 11.52 14.22 -11.67
CA ARG A 180 10.79 15.49 -11.62
C ARG A 180 9.29 15.29 -11.42
N HIS A 181 8.67 14.39 -12.18
CA HIS A 181 7.23 14.11 -12.07
C HIS A 181 6.88 13.48 -10.72
N LEU A 182 7.67 12.53 -10.24
CA LEU A 182 7.45 11.91 -8.92
C LEU A 182 7.48 12.95 -7.81
N LEU A 183 8.44 13.89 -7.83
CA LEU A 183 8.53 14.94 -6.81
C LEU A 183 7.37 15.94 -6.89
N ILE A 184 6.84 16.24 -8.08
CA ILE A 184 5.65 17.09 -8.24
C ILE A 184 4.41 16.41 -7.64
N ILE A 185 4.23 15.11 -7.93
CA ILE A 185 3.11 14.32 -7.41
C ILE A 185 3.23 14.14 -5.89
N LEU A 186 4.44 13.93 -5.37
CA LEU A 186 4.71 13.85 -3.93
C LEU A 186 4.30 15.13 -3.20
N ASP A 187 4.71 16.30 -3.71
CA ASP A 187 4.42 17.59 -3.10
C ASP A 187 2.93 17.96 -3.17
N SER A 188 2.30 17.76 -4.33
CA SER A 188 0.85 17.99 -4.48
C SER A 188 0.02 17.03 -3.63
N GLY A 189 0.36 15.74 -3.61
CA GLY A 189 -0.32 14.73 -2.79
C GLY A 189 -0.16 14.96 -1.29
N ALA A 190 0.98 15.48 -0.85
CA ALA A 190 1.19 15.88 0.54
C ALA A 190 0.22 17.00 0.97
N ARG A 191 -0.04 17.98 0.10
CA ARG A 191 -1.04 19.02 0.38
C ARG A 191 -2.46 18.45 0.48
N ASP A 192 -2.82 17.56 -0.44
CA ASP A 192 -4.16 16.97 -0.50
C ASP A 192 -4.50 16.13 0.74
N THR A 193 -3.52 15.39 1.27
CA THR A 193 -3.68 14.58 2.49
C THR A 193 -3.80 15.43 3.76
N ILE A 194 -3.10 16.56 3.83
CA ILE A 194 -3.13 17.47 4.98
C ILE A 194 -4.43 18.29 5.02
N GLN A 195 -4.94 18.73 3.87
CA GLN A 195 -6.09 19.63 3.79
C GLN A 195 -7.46 18.97 4.11
N LYS A 196 -7.49 17.71 4.57
CA LYS A 196 -8.68 16.97 5.05
C LYS A 196 -9.95 17.29 4.25
N SER A 197 -9.92 17.04 2.95
CA SER A 197 -11.15 17.16 2.16
C SER A 197 -12.05 15.95 2.45
N ASP A 198 -13.24 16.22 3.00
CA ASP A 198 -14.17 15.21 3.56
C ASP A 198 -14.65 14.16 2.54
N GLU A 199 -14.37 14.34 1.26
CA GLU A 199 -14.61 13.37 0.19
C GLU A 199 -13.71 13.61 -1.04
N GLY A 200 -12.66 14.43 -0.90
CA GLY A 200 -11.93 15.01 -2.04
C GLY A 200 -10.85 14.10 -2.62
N ASN A 201 -10.90 14.03 -3.95
CA ASN A 201 -10.01 13.36 -4.89
C ASN A 201 -9.28 12.09 -4.41
N ASN A 202 -10.06 11.04 -4.15
CA ASN A 202 -9.58 9.67 -3.89
C ASN A 202 -8.49 9.17 -4.86
N LEU A 203 -8.41 9.71 -6.08
CA LEU A 203 -7.40 9.37 -7.05
C LEU A 203 -6.06 10.07 -6.76
N ALA A 204 -6.07 11.35 -6.36
CA ALA A 204 -4.87 12.08 -5.96
C ALA A 204 -4.18 11.42 -4.76
N ILE A 205 -4.96 11.03 -3.74
CA ILE A 205 -4.45 10.29 -2.57
C ILE A 205 -3.80 8.96 -3.01
N TYR A 206 -4.42 8.26 -3.96
CA TYR A 206 -3.84 7.00 -4.45
C TYR A 206 -2.57 7.20 -5.29
N ARG A 207 -2.51 8.25 -6.13
CA ARG A 207 -1.27 8.61 -6.85
C ARG A 207 -0.14 8.89 -5.86
N HIS A 208 -0.42 9.67 -4.83
CA HIS A 208 0.53 9.96 -3.76
C HIS A 208 1.01 8.70 -3.05
N GLN A 209 0.10 7.79 -2.71
CA GLN A 209 0.44 6.50 -2.14
C GLN A 209 1.35 5.68 -3.08
N LEU A 210 1.10 5.67 -4.38
CA LEU A 210 1.95 4.97 -5.35
C LEU A 210 3.34 5.57 -5.43
N VAL A 211 3.47 6.90 -5.45
CA VAL A 211 4.78 7.58 -5.45
C VAL A 211 5.57 7.22 -4.21
N LEU A 212 4.95 7.28 -3.02
CA LEU A 212 5.61 6.89 -1.78
C LEU A 212 6.04 5.41 -1.79
N ASN A 213 5.23 4.52 -2.37
CA ASN A 213 5.59 3.11 -2.51
C ASN A 213 6.80 2.92 -3.45
N VAL A 214 6.80 3.58 -4.62
CA VAL A 214 7.94 3.59 -5.56
C VAL A 214 9.21 4.08 -4.85
N MET A 215 9.11 5.19 -4.12
CA MET A 215 10.25 5.76 -3.39
C MET A 215 10.71 4.84 -2.25
N ALA A 216 9.80 4.24 -1.49
CA ALA A 216 10.14 3.32 -0.40
C ALA A 216 10.90 2.10 -0.92
N ASN A 217 10.42 1.51 -2.01
CA ASN A 217 11.10 0.41 -2.69
C ASN A 217 12.48 0.84 -3.20
N ALA A 218 12.56 1.94 -3.95
CA ALA A 218 13.81 2.43 -4.52
C ALA A 218 14.85 2.80 -3.44
N PHE A 219 14.44 3.49 -2.36
CA PHE A 219 15.34 3.78 -1.25
C PHE A 219 15.84 2.51 -0.55
N SER A 220 14.98 1.49 -0.36
CA SER A 220 15.40 0.21 0.21
C SER A 220 16.47 -0.50 -0.64
N VAL A 221 16.36 -0.41 -1.96
CA VAL A 221 17.35 -0.96 -2.90
C VAL A 221 18.64 -0.17 -2.84
N LEU A 222 18.57 1.15 -2.94
CA LEU A 222 19.75 2.03 -2.93
C LEU A 222 20.50 2.02 -1.61
N GLN A 223 19.80 1.79 -0.49
CA GLN A 223 20.40 1.53 0.81
C GLN A 223 21.27 0.26 0.78
N LYS A 224 20.77 -0.83 0.18
CA LYS A 224 21.50 -2.10 0.07
C LYS A 224 22.70 -2.01 -0.88
N LEU A 225 22.63 -1.14 -1.88
CA LEU A 225 23.71 -0.86 -2.83
C LEU A 225 24.74 0.15 -2.30
N ASP A 226 24.53 0.71 -1.11
CA ASP A 226 25.34 1.80 -0.54
C ASP A 226 25.40 3.08 -1.40
N GLU A 227 24.40 3.26 -2.28
CA GLU A 227 24.28 4.42 -3.18
C GLU A 227 23.39 5.53 -2.60
N LEU A 228 22.75 5.27 -1.46
CA LEU A 228 21.81 6.21 -0.84
C LEU A 228 22.50 7.49 -0.34
N SER A 229 23.78 7.42 0.01
CA SER A 229 24.55 8.53 0.59
C SER A 229 24.64 9.74 -0.34
N GLU A 230 24.81 9.53 -1.65
CA GLU A 230 24.86 10.62 -2.63
C GLU A 230 23.50 11.31 -2.80
N ILE A 231 22.41 10.55 -2.81
CA ILE A 231 21.05 11.08 -2.89
C ILE A 231 20.71 11.91 -1.64
N CYS A 232 21.21 11.49 -0.47
CA CYS A 232 21.00 12.18 0.80
C CYS A 232 21.71 13.53 0.89
N LYS A 233 22.75 13.77 0.09
CA LYS A 233 23.44 15.09 0.04
C LYS A 233 22.60 16.15 -0.64
N GLU A 234 21.58 15.75 -1.40
CA GLU A 234 20.72 16.68 -2.11
C GLU A 234 19.84 17.50 -1.15
N GLU A 235 19.97 18.82 -1.21
CA GLU A 235 19.21 19.78 -0.39
C GLU A 235 17.69 19.54 -0.48
N ARG A 236 17.16 19.27 -1.68
CA ARG A 236 15.73 19.00 -1.88
C ARG A 236 15.27 17.73 -1.14
N ILE A 237 16.09 16.69 -1.08
CA ILE A 237 15.77 15.48 -0.31
C ILE A 237 15.74 15.82 1.18
N ARG A 238 16.77 16.52 1.67
CA ARG A 238 16.92 16.88 3.07
C ARG A 238 15.81 17.80 3.58
N ASP A 239 15.43 18.79 2.79
CA ASP A 239 14.54 19.86 3.27
C ASP A 239 13.07 19.61 2.92
N SER A 240 12.80 19.20 1.68
CA SER A 240 11.43 19.02 1.20
C SER A 240 10.93 17.60 1.43
N VAL A 241 11.67 16.58 0.96
CA VAL A 241 11.19 15.19 1.03
C VAL A 241 11.07 14.72 2.48
N ILE A 242 12.08 14.95 3.33
CA ILE A 242 11.99 14.57 4.76
C ILE A 242 10.81 15.25 5.46
N SER A 243 10.59 16.55 5.21
CA SER A 243 9.45 17.26 5.80
C SER A 243 8.13 16.65 5.36
N ILE A 244 7.98 16.36 4.06
CA ILE A 244 6.80 15.69 3.53
C ILE A 244 6.61 14.33 4.21
N LEU A 245 7.65 13.48 4.26
CA LEU A 245 7.57 12.16 4.87
C LEU A 245 7.08 12.22 6.32
N LEU A 246 7.62 13.14 7.12
CA LEU A 246 7.19 13.33 8.51
C LEU A 246 5.72 13.76 8.61
N ASP A 247 5.26 14.67 7.76
CA ASP A 247 3.85 15.05 7.70
C ASP A 247 2.96 13.88 7.28
N GLN A 248 3.45 13.02 6.38
CA GLN A 248 2.74 11.81 5.96
C GLN A 248 2.64 10.75 7.06
N VAL A 249 3.62 10.66 7.97
CA VAL A 249 3.49 9.81 9.18
C VAL A 249 2.37 10.33 10.08
N ARG A 250 2.28 11.65 10.26
CA ARG A 250 1.30 12.28 11.17
C ARG A 250 -0.15 12.09 10.73
N VAL A 251 -0.40 11.94 9.43
CA VAL A 251 -1.75 11.65 8.90
C VAL A 251 -2.08 10.15 8.89
N GLY A 252 -1.26 9.29 9.49
CA GLY A 252 -1.42 7.82 9.48
C GLY A 252 -2.76 7.32 10.03
N ARG A 253 -3.41 8.08 10.92
CA ARG A 253 -4.77 7.75 11.38
C ARG A 253 -5.83 7.83 10.27
N LEU A 254 -5.65 8.75 9.34
CA LEU A 254 -6.55 8.95 8.20
C LEU A 254 -6.12 8.12 6.98
N TYR A 255 -4.81 8.00 6.77
CA TYR A 255 -4.23 7.35 5.60
C TYR A 255 -3.10 6.40 6.02
N PRO A 256 -3.43 5.25 6.64
CA PRO A 256 -2.43 4.34 7.18
C PRO A 256 -1.50 3.74 6.10
N HIS A 257 -2.00 3.51 4.87
CA HIS A 257 -1.16 3.02 3.76
C HIS A 257 -0.08 4.02 3.37
N ILE A 258 -0.43 5.31 3.28
CA ILE A 258 0.52 6.39 3.01
C ILE A 258 1.58 6.46 4.12
N SER A 259 1.14 6.40 5.38
CA SER A 259 2.06 6.41 6.53
C SER A 259 3.00 5.20 6.54
N VAL A 260 2.54 4.01 6.13
CA VAL A 260 3.40 2.83 6.01
C VAL A 260 4.57 3.11 5.06
N PHE A 261 4.28 3.59 3.84
CA PHE A 261 5.33 3.85 2.85
C PHE A 261 6.22 5.02 3.27
N ALA A 262 5.66 6.05 3.89
CA ALA A 262 6.45 7.16 4.42
C ALA A 262 7.44 6.71 5.50
N ILE A 263 7.01 5.85 6.43
CA ILE A 263 7.89 5.28 7.45
C ILE A 263 8.95 4.38 6.82
N GLN A 264 8.62 3.59 5.79
CA GLN A 264 9.61 2.79 5.07
C GLN A 264 10.70 3.65 4.41
N CYS A 265 10.33 4.77 3.77
CA CYS A 265 11.30 5.74 3.27
C CYS A 265 12.19 6.28 4.40
N ILE A 266 11.60 6.67 5.54
CA ILE A 266 12.33 7.15 6.72
C ILE A 266 13.31 6.08 7.22
N SER A 267 12.88 4.82 7.31
CA SER A 267 13.72 3.70 7.75
C SER A 267 14.97 3.54 6.89
N SER A 268 14.81 3.59 5.56
CA SER A 268 15.96 3.51 4.65
C SER A 268 16.89 4.71 4.81
N LEU A 269 16.32 5.92 4.81
CA LEU A 269 17.05 7.20 4.92
C LEU A 269 17.77 7.37 6.26
N ALA A 270 17.22 6.85 7.35
CA ALA A 270 17.82 6.90 8.69
C ALA A 270 19.14 6.12 8.81
N SER A 271 19.53 5.37 7.78
CA SER A 271 20.87 4.75 7.72
C SER A 271 21.98 5.76 7.47
N ASN A 272 21.65 6.93 6.93
CA ASN A 272 22.58 8.03 6.78
C ASN A 272 22.63 8.85 8.08
N SER A 273 23.85 9.08 8.62
CA SER A 273 24.04 9.74 9.91
C SER A 273 23.47 11.16 9.99
N ASP A 274 23.59 11.94 8.91
CA ASP A 274 23.16 13.33 8.88
C ASP A 274 21.64 13.42 8.84
N ILE A 275 21.00 12.54 8.05
CA ILE A 275 19.53 12.43 8.02
C ILE A 275 19.00 11.89 9.35
N HIS A 276 19.64 10.86 9.91
CA HIS A 276 19.24 10.32 11.21
C HIS A 276 19.20 11.42 12.27
N LYS A 277 20.24 12.24 12.36
CA LYS A 277 20.28 13.38 13.30
C LYS A 277 19.17 14.39 13.04
N LEU A 278 18.93 14.73 11.77
CA LEU A 278 17.84 15.63 11.37
C LEU A 278 16.45 15.08 11.73
N LEU A 279 16.24 13.78 11.59
CA LEU A 279 14.99 13.11 11.96
C LEU A 279 14.75 13.17 13.48
N LEU A 280 15.80 12.97 14.28
CA LEU A 280 15.73 13.12 15.74
C LEU A 280 15.42 14.56 16.16
N GLU A 281 16.05 15.55 15.53
CA GLU A 281 15.77 16.98 15.75
C GLU A 281 14.31 17.34 15.42
N LYS A 282 13.72 16.67 14.42
CA LYS A 282 12.31 16.83 14.02
C LYS A 282 11.33 15.94 14.80
N ASN A 283 11.77 15.33 15.91
CA ASN A 283 10.96 14.52 16.81
C ASN A 283 10.28 13.30 16.15
N VAL A 284 10.98 12.63 15.22
CA VAL A 284 10.45 11.45 14.51
C VAL A 284 9.97 10.35 15.47
N LEU A 285 10.64 10.19 16.62
CA LEU A 285 10.35 9.14 17.59
C LEU A 285 8.93 9.26 18.18
N SER A 286 8.42 10.48 18.37
CA SER A 286 7.05 10.71 18.84
C SER A 286 6.04 10.23 17.81
N TYR A 287 6.25 10.58 16.54
CA TYR A 287 5.35 10.20 15.45
C TYR A 287 5.34 8.68 15.22
N LEU A 288 6.51 8.03 15.35
CA LEU A 288 6.62 6.58 15.24
C LEU A 288 5.90 5.87 16.40
N LYS A 289 6.01 6.36 17.64
CA LYS A 289 5.27 5.80 18.79
C LYS A 289 3.76 5.89 18.58
N GLU A 290 3.25 7.05 18.15
CA GLU A 290 1.82 7.22 17.84
C GLU A 290 1.36 6.27 16.71
N ALA A 291 2.19 6.04 15.70
CA ALA A 291 1.91 5.10 14.62
C ALA A 291 1.95 3.63 15.08
N VAL A 292 2.83 3.27 16.02
CA VAL A 292 2.85 1.95 16.68
C VAL A 292 1.54 1.71 17.43
N ASP A 293 1.16 2.65 18.30
CA ASP A 293 -0.02 2.52 19.14
C ASP A 293 -1.27 2.34 18.26
N PHE A 294 -1.49 3.27 17.32
CA PHE A 294 -2.63 3.21 16.41
C PHE A 294 -2.61 1.97 15.48
N GLY A 295 -1.44 1.64 14.93
CA GLY A 295 -1.28 0.52 14.02
C GLY A 295 -1.50 -0.83 14.69
N SER A 296 -1.07 -0.99 15.94
CA SER A 296 -1.27 -2.23 16.70
C SER A 296 -2.75 -2.58 16.88
N GLU A 297 -3.61 -1.57 17.04
CA GLU A 297 -5.05 -1.71 17.26
C GLU A 297 -5.84 -1.83 15.95
N THR A 298 -5.41 -1.18 14.87
CA THR A 298 -6.27 -0.98 13.68
C THR A 298 -5.66 -1.36 12.35
N HIS A 299 -4.33 -1.47 12.25
CA HIS A 299 -3.64 -1.66 10.98
C HIS A 299 -2.24 -2.27 11.17
N ASP A 300 -2.17 -3.60 11.15
CA ASP A 300 -1.03 -4.37 11.65
C ASP A 300 0.31 -4.03 10.97
N LYS A 301 0.33 -3.84 9.64
CA LYS A 301 1.54 -3.46 8.89
C LYS A 301 2.05 -2.08 9.31
N LEU A 302 1.18 -1.15 9.68
CA LEU A 302 1.59 0.16 10.17
C LEU A 302 2.27 0.01 11.53
N GLY A 303 1.66 -0.75 12.44
CA GLY A 303 2.22 -1.01 13.76
C GLY A 303 3.60 -1.67 13.69
N LYS A 304 3.74 -2.72 12.87
CA LYS A 304 5.01 -3.45 12.67
C LYS A 304 6.09 -2.58 12.05
N VAL A 305 5.79 -1.87 10.96
CA VAL A 305 6.77 -1.01 10.28
C VAL A 305 7.20 0.13 11.21
N ALA A 306 6.25 0.78 11.89
CA ALA A 306 6.55 1.84 12.85
C ALA A 306 7.42 1.34 14.01
N ALA A 307 7.13 0.15 14.56
CA ALA A 307 7.90 -0.42 15.67
C ALA A 307 9.34 -0.75 15.27
N ASN A 308 9.52 -1.36 14.10
CA ASN A 308 10.85 -1.69 13.58
C ASN A 308 11.67 -0.42 13.31
N THR A 309 11.07 0.59 12.68
CA THR A 309 11.76 1.86 12.42
C THR A 309 12.01 2.64 13.71
N LEU A 310 11.12 2.57 14.71
CA LEU A 310 11.34 3.17 16.02
C LEU A 310 12.57 2.58 16.71
N LEU A 311 12.72 1.25 16.68
CA LEU A 311 13.90 0.58 17.21
C LEU A 311 15.17 1.01 16.45
N GLN A 312 15.12 1.04 15.12
CA GLN A 312 16.24 1.46 14.28
C GLN A 312 16.66 2.91 14.58
N CYS A 313 15.71 3.83 14.75
CA CYS A 313 16.00 5.24 15.02
C CYS A 313 16.39 5.54 16.48
N SER A 314 16.17 4.60 17.40
CA SER A 314 16.49 4.77 18.83
C SER A 314 17.89 4.24 19.20
N CYS A 315 18.51 3.46 18.31
CA CYS A 315 19.88 2.94 18.44
C CYS A 315 20.89 3.92 17.83
#